data_AF-A0A0G4FJM6-F1
#
_entry.id   AF-A0A0G4FJM6-F1
#
_cell.length_a   1.000
_cell.length_b   1.000
_cell.length_c   1.000
_cell.angle_alpha   90.00
_cell.angle_beta   90.00
_cell.angle_gamma   90.00
#
_symmetry.space_group_name_H-M   'P 1'
#
loop_
_entity.id
_entity.type
_entity.pdbx_description
1 polymer ?
#
loop_
_entity_poly.entity_id
_entity_poly.type
_entity_poly.pdbx_seq_one_letter_code
_entity_poly.pdbx_strand_id
1 'polypeptide(L)'
;MALPVRNSSILPAVFAGLFALCQLPLGLLRRKTAFRKKGLLKSPTAYFGILSIAVGGEIFSALVSPAYGLWGLVLHIIGSRLCVFGITGGIGSGKSTLGKFMRDNGFIVLDCDQISREILVKNHPAHRALVKAFGRSILTESGDIDREKMAALAWSSDPNRGDAVRKKLSAITHPFITNRLMFKLITARLLRFHRWVAIEAPLLFETGMHWLCSPILLVDVTEGTQARRVMERVHTPPERVERQIRSQSSRDEKLRRADVVFDNEGAVNLLYRQCADYFYTEHGLAFR
;
A
#
# COMPACT_ATOMS: atom_id res chain seq x y z
N MET A 1 -58.20 1.69 -23.00
CA MET A 1 -57.37 2.02 -21.82
C MET A 1 -56.08 1.20 -21.93
N ALA A 2 -55.06 1.74 -22.60
CA ALA A 2 -53.79 1.04 -22.79
C ALA A 2 -52.94 1.20 -21.52
N LEU A 3 -52.53 0.08 -20.92
CA LEU A 3 -51.61 0.07 -19.79
C LEU A 3 -50.27 0.71 -20.22
N PRO A 4 -49.61 1.52 -19.37
CA PRO A 4 -48.34 2.13 -19.71
C PRO A 4 -47.28 1.03 -19.85
N VAL A 5 -46.60 1.01 -21.00
CA VAL A 5 -45.46 0.12 -21.27
C VAL A 5 -44.39 0.39 -20.22
N ARG A 6 -44.17 -0.59 -19.34
CA ARG A 6 -43.26 -0.51 -18.21
C ARG A 6 -41.81 -0.63 -18.70
N ASN A 7 -41.10 0.49 -18.74
CA ASN A 7 -39.63 0.65 -18.60
C ASN A 7 -38.73 -0.56 -18.93
N SER A 8 -38.66 -0.98 -20.19
CA SER A 8 -37.71 -2.02 -20.66
C SER A 8 -36.25 -1.54 -20.74
N SER A 9 -35.99 -0.24 -20.64
CA SER A 9 -34.67 0.39 -20.76
C SER A 9 -33.88 0.48 -19.44
N ILE A 10 -34.52 0.27 -18.29
CA ILE A 10 -33.84 0.40 -16.98
C ILE A 10 -32.83 -0.71 -16.77
N LEU A 11 -33.21 -1.95 -17.05
CA LEU A 11 -32.37 -3.10 -16.74
C LEU A 11 -31.04 -3.11 -17.53
N PRO A 12 -31.02 -2.88 -18.86
CA PRO A 12 -29.77 -2.74 -19.61
C PRO A 12 -28.90 -1.57 -19.13
N ALA A 13 -29.51 -0.44 -18.77
CA ALA A 13 -28.79 0.73 -18.24
C ALA A 13 -28.12 0.45 -16.88
N VAL A 14 -28.81 -0.26 -15.98
CA VAL A 14 -28.24 -0.70 -14.69
C VAL A 14 -27.03 -1.61 -14.92
N PHE A 15 -27.15 -2.60 -15.80
CA PHE A 15 -26.02 -3.49 -16.12
C PHE A 15 -24.86 -2.73 -16.76
N ALA A 16 -25.13 -1.82 -17.70
CA ALA A 16 -24.09 -1.01 -18.34
C ALA A 16 -23.34 -0.13 -17.33
N GLY A 17 -24.05 0.46 -16.36
CA GLY A 17 -23.43 1.19 -15.25
C GLY A 17 -22.56 0.31 -14.36
N LEU A 18 -23.04 -0.90 -14.02
CA LEU A 18 -22.28 -1.86 -13.22
C LEU A 18 -21.00 -2.32 -13.94
N PHE A 19 -21.08 -2.65 -15.23
CA PHE A 19 -19.91 -3.01 -16.04
C PHE A 19 -18.88 -1.88 -16.11
N ALA A 20 -19.34 -0.63 -16.32
CA ALA A 20 -18.45 0.53 -16.30
C ALA A 20 -17.74 0.68 -14.94
N LEU A 21 -18.44 0.49 -13.82
CA LEU A 21 -17.84 0.52 -12.47
C LEU A 21 -16.79 -0.59 -12.27
N CYS A 22 -17.02 -1.79 -12.81
CA CYS A 22 -16.07 -2.90 -12.76
C CYS A 22 -14.76 -2.62 -13.52
N GLN A 23 -14.72 -1.63 -14.42
CA GLN A 23 -13.49 -1.30 -15.15
C GLN A 23 -12.37 -0.78 -14.24
N LEU A 24 -12.70 -0.10 -13.14
CA LEU A 24 -11.68 0.40 -12.20
C LEU A 24 -10.85 -0.74 -11.57
N PRO A 25 -11.45 -1.76 -10.92
CA PRO A 25 -10.68 -2.89 -10.41
C PRO A 25 -10.02 -3.71 -11.53
N LEU A 26 -10.62 -3.80 -12.73
CA LEU A 26 -10.00 -4.46 -13.89
C LEU A 26 -8.72 -3.74 -14.36
N GLY A 27 -8.73 -2.41 -14.41
CA GLY A 27 -7.56 -1.60 -14.72
C GLY A 27 -6.43 -1.81 -13.70
N LEU A 28 -6.77 -1.89 -12.41
CA LEU A 28 -5.83 -2.19 -11.34
C LEU A 28 -5.21 -3.59 -11.52
N LEU A 29 -6.04 -4.61 -11.79
CA LEU A 29 -5.63 -5.99 -12.00
C LEU A 29 -4.72 -6.13 -13.22
N ARG A 30 -5.05 -5.49 -14.35
CA ARG A 30 -4.25 -5.51 -15.58
C ARG A 30 -2.81 -5.07 -15.32
N ARG A 31 -2.61 -4.01 -14.56
CA ARG A 31 -1.24 -3.55 -14.24
C ARG A 31 -0.52 -4.52 -13.31
N LYS A 32 -1.25 -5.14 -12.39
CA LYS A 32 -0.71 -6.15 -11.47
C LYS A 32 -0.27 -7.43 -12.18
N THR A 33 -1.00 -7.86 -13.21
CA THR A 33 -0.63 -9.04 -14.02
C THR A 33 0.59 -8.78 -14.90
N ALA A 34 0.82 -7.54 -15.32
CA ALA A 34 1.99 -7.18 -16.14
C ALA A 34 3.33 -7.35 -15.39
N PHE A 35 3.36 -7.16 -14.07
CA PHE A 35 4.60 -7.19 -13.28
C PHE A 35 4.80 -8.46 -12.45
N ARG A 36 3.72 -9.14 -12.05
CA ARG A 36 3.83 -10.32 -11.19
C ARG A 36 4.62 -11.41 -11.89
N LYS A 37 5.68 -11.92 -11.24
CA LYS A 37 6.46 -13.07 -11.74
C LYS A 37 5.83 -14.44 -11.40
N LYS A 38 4.88 -14.51 -10.44
CA LYS A 38 4.24 -15.76 -9.96
C LYS A 38 2.73 -15.58 -9.66
N GLY A 39 1.93 -16.66 -9.76
CA GLY A 39 0.54 -16.76 -9.27
C GLY A 39 -0.54 -17.05 -10.33
N LEU A 40 -1.78 -17.30 -9.89
CA LEU A 40 -2.96 -17.68 -10.71
C LEU A 40 -3.22 -16.72 -11.89
N LEU A 41 -2.94 -15.43 -11.67
CA LEU A 41 -3.13 -14.34 -12.64
C LEU A 41 -2.10 -14.33 -13.80
N LYS A 42 -1.09 -15.20 -13.78
CA LYS A 42 -0.17 -15.43 -14.91
C LYS A 42 -0.68 -16.46 -15.91
N SER A 43 -1.70 -17.26 -15.56
CA SER A 43 -2.25 -18.21 -16.51
C SER A 43 -2.75 -17.43 -17.73
N PRO A 44 -2.28 -17.73 -18.96
CA PRO A 44 -2.80 -17.10 -20.17
C PRO A 44 -4.32 -17.19 -20.25
N THR A 45 -4.90 -18.29 -19.75
CA THR A 45 -6.36 -18.49 -19.69
C THR A 45 -7.04 -17.56 -18.69
N ALA A 46 -6.46 -17.35 -17.50
CA ALA A 46 -7.01 -16.45 -16.50
C ALA A 46 -6.91 -14.98 -16.96
N TYR A 47 -5.77 -14.62 -17.57
CA TYR A 47 -5.57 -13.29 -18.14
C TYR A 47 -6.54 -13.04 -19.31
N PHE A 48 -6.70 -14.01 -20.21
CA PHE A 48 -7.65 -13.93 -21.31
C PHE A 48 -9.10 -13.84 -20.83
N GLY A 49 -9.46 -14.56 -19.76
CA GLY A 49 -10.78 -14.46 -19.13
C GLY A 49 -11.04 -13.06 -18.58
N ILE A 50 -10.10 -12.49 -17.83
CA ILE A 50 -10.21 -11.12 -17.29
C ILE A 50 -10.32 -10.09 -18.42
N LEU A 51 -9.50 -10.23 -19.47
CA LEU A 51 -9.52 -9.32 -20.61
C LEU A 51 -10.84 -9.42 -21.38
N SER A 52 -11.34 -10.64 -21.59
CA SER A 52 -12.63 -10.89 -22.26
C SER A 52 -13.79 -10.26 -21.50
N ILE A 53 -13.80 -10.38 -20.17
CA ILE A 53 -14.81 -9.73 -19.31
C ILE A 53 -14.70 -8.20 -19.41
N ALA A 54 -13.48 -7.65 -19.34
CA ALA A 54 -13.27 -6.21 -19.42
C ALA A 54 -13.71 -5.65 -20.78
N VAL A 55 -13.30 -6.26 -21.88
CA VAL A 55 -13.64 -5.81 -23.24
C VAL A 55 -15.12 -6.03 -23.53
N GLY A 56 -15.67 -7.19 -23.20
CA GLY A 56 -17.07 -7.51 -23.43
C GLY A 56 -18.03 -6.62 -22.64
N GLY A 57 -17.73 -6.37 -21.36
CA GLY A 57 -18.49 -5.44 -20.53
C GLY A 57 -18.46 -4.02 -21.08
N GLU A 58 -17.31 -3.58 -21.58
CA GLU A 58 -17.15 -2.24 -22.17
C GLU A 58 -17.94 -2.05 -23.47
N ILE A 59 -17.87 -3.04 -24.37
CA ILE A 59 -18.64 -3.05 -25.62
C ILE A 59 -20.14 -3.02 -25.30
N PHE A 60 -20.59 -3.86 -24.35
CA PHE A 60 -21.98 -3.85 -23.91
C PHE A 60 -22.41 -2.48 -23.38
N SER A 61 -21.60 -1.88 -22.49
CA SER A 61 -21.88 -0.55 -21.95
C SER A 61 -21.97 0.52 -23.04
N ALA A 62 -21.06 0.50 -24.02
CA ALA A 62 -21.06 1.43 -25.15
C ALA A 62 -22.27 1.26 -26.08
N LEU A 63 -22.74 0.02 -26.29
CA LEU A 63 -23.94 -0.29 -27.08
C LEU A 63 -25.23 0.19 -26.39
N VAL A 64 -25.29 0.10 -25.06
CA VAL A 64 -26.42 0.62 -24.27
C VAL A 64 -26.41 2.15 -24.23
N SER A 65 -25.23 2.75 -24.01
CA SER A 65 -25.02 4.20 -24.10
C SER A 65 -23.54 4.52 -24.27
N PRO A 66 -23.16 5.33 -25.28
CA PRO A 66 -21.78 5.80 -25.45
C PRO A 66 -21.19 6.44 -24.19
N ALA A 67 -22.03 7.07 -23.35
CA ALA A 67 -21.59 7.65 -22.09
C ALA A 67 -21.10 6.60 -21.08
N TYR A 68 -21.74 5.44 -20.99
CA TYR A 68 -21.29 4.35 -20.11
C TYR A 68 -20.00 3.72 -20.62
N GLY A 69 -19.85 3.56 -21.93
CA GLY A 69 -18.58 3.14 -22.54
C GLY A 69 -17.46 4.16 -22.28
N LEU A 70 -17.71 5.47 -22.46
CA LEU A 70 -16.68 6.47 -22.15
C LEU A 70 -16.30 6.45 -20.66
N TRP A 71 -17.28 6.28 -19.77
CA TRP A 71 -17.06 6.22 -18.33
C TRP A 71 -16.27 4.97 -17.91
N GLY A 72 -16.58 3.81 -18.49
CA GLY A 72 -15.83 2.57 -18.28
C GLY A 72 -14.35 2.73 -18.64
N LEU A 73 -14.05 3.33 -19.80
CA LEU A 73 -12.69 3.56 -20.26
C LEU A 73 -11.93 4.48 -19.31
N VAL A 74 -12.56 5.57 -18.87
CA VAL A 74 -11.99 6.49 -17.88
C VAL A 74 -11.67 5.77 -16.58
N LEU A 75 -12.61 4.95 -16.08
CA LEU A 75 -12.42 4.16 -14.86
C LEU A 75 -11.31 3.11 -15.02
N HIS A 76 -11.20 2.46 -16.18
CA HIS A 76 -10.12 1.53 -16.49
C HIS A 76 -8.75 2.23 -16.43
N ILE A 77 -8.64 3.41 -17.05
CA ILE A 77 -7.42 4.22 -17.03
C ILE A 77 -7.09 4.61 -15.59
N ILE A 78 -8.06 5.13 -14.83
CA ILE A 78 -7.88 5.49 -13.41
C ILE A 78 -7.35 4.29 -12.62
N GLY A 79 -8.00 3.13 -12.72
CA GLY A 79 -7.60 1.89 -12.05
C GLY A 79 -6.16 1.50 -12.36
N SER A 80 -5.79 1.50 -13.65
CA SER A 80 -4.43 1.20 -14.10
C SER A 80 -3.38 2.20 -13.56
N ARG A 81 -3.79 3.45 -13.36
CA ARG A 81 -2.91 4.49 -12.82
C ARG A 81 -2.74 4.36 -11.32
N LEU A 82 -3.75 3.93 -10.57
CA LEU A 82 -3.68 3.81 -9.11
C LEU A 82 -2.76 2.67 -8.62
N CYS A 83 -2.47 1.67 -9.45
CA CYS A 83 -1.46 0.67 -9.12
C CYS A 83 -0.05 1.30 -9.15
N VAL A 84 0.77 1.14 -8.12
CA VAL A 84 2.08 1.81 -7.96
C VAL A 84 3.14 0.84 -7.42
N PHE A 85 4.40 1.24 -7.28
CA PHE A 85 5.39 0.37 -6.64
C PHE A 85 5.07 0.18 -5.16
N GLY A 86 5.31 -1.01 -4.62
CA GLY A 86 5.23 -1.24 -3.17
C GLY A 86 6.63 -1.48 -2.61
N ILE A 87 7.01 -0.80 -1.54
CA ILE A 87 8.27 -1.04 -0.81
C ILE A 87 7.91 -1.64 0.54
N THR A 88 8.47 -2.82 0.83
CA THR A 88 8.27 -3.52 2.10
C THR A 88 9.57 -4.17 2.58
N GLY A 89 9.56 -4.72 3.79
CA GLY A 89 10.73 -5.24 4.49
C GLY A 89 10.54 -5.26 5.99
N GLY A 90 11.28 -6.14 6.67
CA GLY A 90 11.30 -6.22 8.13
C GLY A 90 11.74 -4.91 8.80
N ILE A 91 11.49 -4.77 10.09
CA ILE A 91 12.10 -3.67 10.86
C ILE A 91 13.63 -3.75 10.75
N GLY A 92 14.32 -2.62 10.63
CA GLY A 92 15.78 -2.62 10.45
C GLY A 92 16.28 -3.11 9.07
N SER A 93 15.40 -3.49 8.13
CA SER A 93 15.84 -4.02 6.84
C SER A 93 16.41 -2.97 5.88
N GLY A 94 16.17 -1.68 6.10
CA GLY A 94 16.66 -0.60 5.23
C GLY A 94 15.67 -0.12 4.16
N LYS A 95 14.36 -0.36 4.33
CA LYS A 95 13.30 0.21 3.47
C LYS A 95 13.48 1.71 3.21
N SER A 96 13.76 2.49 4.26
CA SER A 96 13.95 3.94 4.15
C SER A 96 15.15 4.31 3.29
N THR A 97 16.16 3.44 3.21
CA THR A 97 17.34 3.60 2.38
C THR A 97 17.00 3.42 0.90
N LEU A 98 16.19 2.40 0.57
CA LEU A 98 15.62 2.23 -0.77
C LEU A 98 14.67 3.39 -1.12
N GLY A 99 13.78 3.76 -0.20
CA GLY A 99 12.88 4.90 -0.38
C GLY A 99 13.63 6.19 -0.66
N LYS A 100 14.75 6.44 0.05
CA LYS A 100 15.64 7.59 -0.23
C LYS A 100 16.24 7.50 -1.63
N PHE A 101 16.84 6.36 -2.00
CA PHE A 101 17.42 6.15 -3.33
C PHE A 101 16.41 6.43 -4.45
N MET A 102 15.17 5.95 -4.30
CA MET A 102 14.11 6.19 -5.27
C MET A 102 13.70 7.67 -5.33
N ARG A 103 13.58 8.35 -4.19
CA ARG A 103 13.30 9.81 -4.15
C ARG A 103 14.39 10.61 -4.86
N ASP A 104 15.66 10.30 -4.57
CA ASP A 104 16.81 10.97 -5.18
C ASP A 104 16.85 10.78 -6.71
N ASN A 105 16.20 9.72 -7.22
CA ASN A 105 16.05 9.41 -8.64
C ASN A 105 14.65 9.72 -9.22
N GLY A 106 13.92 10.65 -8.61
CA GLY A 106 12.70 11.23 -9.19
C GLY A 106 11.40 10.47 -8.92
N PHE A 107 11.40 9.47 -8.03
CA PHE A 107 10.17 8.82 -7.58
C PHE A 107 9.50 9.64 -6.48
N ILE A 108 8.16 9.64 -6.48
CA ILE A 108 7.39 10.06 -5.31
C ILE A 108 7.21 8.84 -4.40
N VAL A 109 7.84 8.84 -3.23
CA VAL A 109 7.68 7.76 -2.24
C VAL A 109 6.74 8.22 -1.13
N LEU A 110 5.58 7.58 -1.07
CA LEU A 110 4.55 7.78 -0.05
C LEU A 110 4.88 6.90 1.15
N ASP A 111 5.50 7.50 2.17
CA ASP A 111 5.93 6.82 3.39
C ASP A 111 4.76 6.73 4.40
N CYS A 112 4.30 5.51 4.67
CA CYS A 112 3.22 5.25 5.62
C CYS A 112 3.61 5.54 7.07
N ASP A 113 4.89 5.39 7.44
CA ASP A 113 5.38 5.76 8.77
C ASP A 113 5.38 7.28 8.92
N GLN A 114 5.77 8.02 7.88
CA GLN A 114 5.65 9.49 7.87
C GLN A 114 4.18 9.94 7.96
N ILE A 115 3.29 9.33 7.17
CA ILE A 115 1.85 9.65 7.21
C ILE A 115 1.26 9.36 8.60
N SER A 116 1.62 8.24 9.22
CA SER A 116 1.23 7.91 10.59
C SER A 116 1.63 9.01 11.58
N ARG A 117 2.80 9.64 11.39
CA ARG A 117 3.24 10.77 12.21
C ARG A 117 2.45 12.05 11.94
N GLU A 118 2.15 12.35 10.67
CA GLU A 118 1.38 13.54 10.26
C GLU A 118 -0.02 13.56 10.90
N ILE A 119 -0.69 12.41 10.97
CA ILE A 119 -2.06 12.33 11.50
C ILE A 119 -2.13 12.42 13.03
N LEU A 120 -1.00 12.30 13.73
CA LEU A 120 -0.94 12.34 15.20
C LEU A 120 -0.67 13.74 15.75
N VAL A 121 -0.48 14.74 14.88
CA VAL A 121 -0.29 16.13 15.29
C VAL A 121 -1.49 16.61 16.11
N LYS A 122 -1.23 17.41 17.15
CA LYS A 122 -2.26 18.00 18.01
C LYS A 122 -3.39 18.62 17.17
N ASN A 123 -4.62 18.41 17.63
CA ASN A 123 -5.86 18.86 16.96
C ASN A 123 -6.19 18.15 15.63
N HIS A 124 -5.40 17.19 15.18
CA HIS A 124 -5.84 16.31 14.09
C HIS A 124 -7.02 15.43 14.56
N PRO A 125 -8.00 15.07 13.70
CA PRO A 125 -9.08 14.16 14.09
C PRO A 125 -8.61 12.83 14.69
N ALA A 126 -7.52 12.25 14.18
CA ALA A 126 -6.95 11.03 14.73
C ALA A 126 -6.35 11.24 16.13
N HIS A 127 -5.69 12.37 16.38
CA HIS A 127 -5.22 12.75 17.72
C HIS A 127 -6.38 12.79 18.72
N ARG A 128 -7.47 13.50 18.39
CA ARG A 128 -8.67 13.55 19.25
C ARG A 128 -9.29 12.17 19.50
N ALA A 129 -9.35 11.33 18.46
CA ALA A 129 -9.88 9.98 18.57
C ALA A 129 -9.03 9.12 19.53
N LEU A 130 -7.70 9.26 19.49
CA LEU A 130 -6.79 8.55 20.39
C LEU A 130 -6.90 9.05 21.83
N VAL A 131 -6.97 10.36 22.05
CA VAL A 131 -7.16 10.93 23.40
C VAL A 131 -8.50 10.47 23.99
N LYS A 132 -9.56 10.41 23.18
CA LYS A 132 -10.86 9.86 23.61
C LYS A 132 -10.75 8.38 23.99
N ALA A 133 -9.96 7.61 23.26
CA ALA A 133 -9.86 6.16 23.41
C ALA A 133 -8.90 5.69 24.52
N PHE A 134 -7.83 6.43 24.78
CA PHE A 134 -6.76 6.07 25.72
C PHE A 134 -6.60 7.06 26.88
N GLY A 135 -7.34 8.17 26.87
CA GLY A 135 -7.29 9.21 27.90
C GLY A 135 -6.17 10.22 27.68
N ARG A 136 -6.01 11.15 28.62
CA ARG A 136 -4.95 12.18 28.58
C ARG A 136 -3.57 11.65 28.99
N SER A 137 -3.49 10.45 29.55
CA SER A 137 -2.22 9.84 29.98
C SER A 137 -1.25 9.59 28.83
N ILE A 138 -1.75 9.50 27.59
CA ILE A 138 -0.92 9.33 26.39
C ILE A 138 -0.38 10.65 25.83
N LEU A 139 -0.59 11.77 26.53
CA LEU A 139 -0.15 13.09 26.10
C LEU A 139 1.13 13.52 26.82
N THR A 140 1.91 14.35 26.12
CA THR A 140 2.95 15.21 26.70
C THR A 140 2.31 16.42 27.39
N GLU A 141 3.11 17.19 28.13
CA GLU A 141 2.66 18.47 28.72
C GLU A 141 2.21 19.49 27.66
N SER A 142 2.82 19.46 26.47
CA SER A 142 2.40 20.28 25.32
C SER A 142 1.06 19.84 24.70
N GLY A 143 0.54 18.67 25.08
CA GLY A 143 -0.68 18.08 24.54
C GLY A 143 -0.49 17.31 23.22
N ASP A 144 0.75 16.99 22.86
CA ASP A 144 1.08 16.08 21.76
C ASP A 144 0.99 14.62 22.22
N ILE A 145 0.88 13.67 21.29
CA ILE A 145 0.91 12.25 21.63
C ILE A 145 2.33 11.86 22.04
N ASP A 146 2.47 11.40 23.28
CA ASP A 146 3.69 10.84 23.82
C ASP A 146 3.91 9.43 23.23
N ARG A 147 4.83 9.35 22.28
CA ARG A 147 5.11 8.10 21.55
C ARG A 147 5.79 7.06 22.40
N GLU A 148 6.56 7.47 23.40
CA GLU A 148 7.23 6.55 24.30
C GLU A 148 6.21 5.89 25.22
N LYS A 149 5.30 6.69 25.80
CA LYS A 149 4.16 6.14 26.58
C LYS A 149 3.27 5.25 25.73
N MET A 150 2.93 5.68 24.51
CA MET A 150 2.14 4.84 23.60
C MET A 150 2.85 3.53 23.25
N ALA A 151 4.17 3.57 23.04
CA ALA A 151 4.95 2.38 22.79
C ALA A 151 5.02 1.47 24.02
N ALA A 152 5.19 2.02 25.23
CA ALA A 152 5.18 1.25 26.47
C ALA A 152 3.83 0.54 26.70
N LEU A 153 2.71 1.22 26.38
CA LEU A 153 1.38 0.60 26.41
C LEU A 153 1.22 -0.49 25.34
N ALA A 154 1.70 -0.23 24.13
CA ALA A 154 1.59 -1.15 23.01
C ALA A 154 2.50 -2.38 23.17
N TRP A 155 3.62 -2.27 23.88
CA TRP A 155 4.62 -3.32 24.07
C TRP A 155 4.77 -3.69 25.55
N SER A 156 3.67 -3.65 26.31
CA SER A 156 3.67 -4.02 27.73
C SER A 156 4.17 -5.44 27.97
N SER A 157 4.66 -5.70 29.18
CA SER A 157 5.10 -7.03 29.63
C SER A 157 4.01 -8.09 29.41
N ASP A 158 2.77 -7.76 29.78
CA ASP A 158 1.55 -8.51 29.43
C ASP A 158 1.28 -8.47 27.91
N PRO A 159 1.46 -9.60 27.19
CA PRO A 159 1.28 -9.66 25.75
C PRO A 159 -0.17 -9.43 25.32
N ASN A 160 -1.14 -9.94 26.08
CA ASN A 160 -2.57 -9.84 25.75
C ASN A 160 -3.03 -8.38 25.79
N ARG A 161 -2.59 -7.66 26.84
CA ARG A 161 -2.85 -6.21 26.96
C ARG A 161 -2.17 -5.43 25.83
N GLY A 162 -0.91 -5.74 25.54
CA GLY A 162 -0.17 -5.10 24.45
C GLY A 162 -0.84 -5.29 23.09
N ASP A 163 -1.28 -6.52 22.79
CA ASP A 163 -2.03 -6.83 21.56
C ASP A 163 -3.36 -6.09 21.47
N ALA A 164 -4.12 -6.02 22.56
CA ALA A 164 -5.36 -5.25 22.60
C ALA A 164 -5.12 -3.77 22.32
N VAL A 165 -4.06 -3.18 22.89
CA VAL A 165 -3.67 -1.79 22.63
C VAL A 165 -3.26 -1.59 21.16
N ARG A 166 -2.42 -2.47 20.60
CA ARG A 166 -2.00 -2.40 19.19
C ARG A 166 -3.19 -2.49 18.23
N LYS A 167 -4.11 -3.42 18.48
CA LYS A 167 -5.35 -3.57 17.68
C LYS A 167 -6.22 -2.32 17.76
N LYS A 168 -6.42 -1.76 18.96
CA LYS A 168 -7.22 -0.54 19.17
C LYS A 168 -6.56 0.68 18.50
N LEU A 169 -5.24 0.84 18.65
CA LEU A 169 -4.47 1.90 18.01
C LEU A 169 -4.57 1.82 16.48
N SER A 170 -4.38 0.62 15.93
CA SER A 170 -4.50 0.37 14.49
C SER A 170 -5.92 0.66 13.99
N ALA A 171 -6.96 0.18 14.67
CA ALA A 171 -8.35 0.43 14.30
C ALA A 171 -8.70 1.93 14.25
N ILE A 172 -8.18 2.72 15.18
CA ILE A 172 -8.40 4.17 15.21
C ILE A 172 -7.62 4.89 14.11
N THR A 173 -6.36 4.52 13.90
CA THR A 173 -5.44 5.26 13.01
C THR A 173 -5.57 4.85 11.55
N HIS A 174 -5.88 3.59 11.27
CA HIS A 174 -5.88 3.02 9.92
C HIS A 174 -6.79 3.76 8.92
N PRO A 175 -8.03 4.19 9.28
CA PRO A 175 -8.84 4.99 8.37
C PRO A 175 -8.18 6.32 8.00
N PHE A 176 -7.55 7.01 8.96
CA PHE A 176 -6.88 8.29 8.70
C PHE A 176 -5.61 8.12 7.86
N ILE A 177 -4.82 7.07 8.11
CA ILE A 177 -3.64 6.73 7.31
C ILE A 177 -4.06 6.42 5.88
N THR A 178 -5.05 5.55 5.70
CA THR A 178 -5.57 5.15 4.39
C THR A 178 -6.10 6.36 3.62
N ASN A 179 -6.91 7.21 4.24
CA ASN A 179 -7.44 8.41 3.59
C ASN A 179 -6.32 9.37 3.15
N ARG A 180 -5.34 9.61 4.02
CA ARG A 180 -4.20 10.49 3.71
C ARG A 180 -3.32 9.90 2.61
N LEU A 181 -3.08 8.60 2.63
CA LEU A 181 -2.35 7.87 1.59
C LEU A 181 -3.07 7.96 0.25
N MET A 182 -4.37 7.64 0.22
CA MET A 182 -5.18 7.70 -1.00
C MET A 182 -5.23 9.11 -1.59
N PHE A 183 -5.37 10.13 -0.75
CA PHE A 183 -5.31 11.53 -1.18
C PHE A 183 -3.96 11.86 -1.86
N LYS A 184 -2.83 11.49 -1.24
CA LYS A 184 -1.50 11.71 -1.83
C LYS A 184 -1.30 10.91 -3.11
N LEU A 185 -1.76 9.65 -3.16
CA LEU A 185 -1.69 8.77 -4.31
C LEU A 185 -2.48 9.31 -5.51
N ILE A 186 -3.76 9.66 -5.29
CA ILE A 186 -4.64 10.25 -6.31
C ILE A 186 -4.05 11.54 -6.83
N THR A 187 -3.58 12.41 -5.92
CA THR A 187 -2.93 13.68 -6.30
C THR A 187 -1.71 13.43 -7.18
N ALA A 188 -0.82 12.53 -6.80
CA ALA A 188 0.39 12.25 -7.57
C ALA A 188 0.06 11.63 -8.94
N ARG A 189 -0.81 10.61 -8.98
CA ARG A 189 -1.03 9.78 -10.19
C ARG A 189 -2.05 10.36 -11.17
N LEU A 190 -3.11 10.99 -10.66
CA LEU A 190 -4.24 11.46 -11.45
C LEU A 190 -4.20 12.98 -11.68
N LEU A 191 -3.84 13.78 -10.68
CA LEU A 191 -3.81 15.24 -10.82
C LEU A 191 -2.48 15.76 -11.37
N ARG A 192 -1.35 15.23 -10.86
CA ARG A 192 0.01 15.65 -11.24
C ARG A 192 0.66 14.72 -12.26
N PHE A 193 -0.05 13.70 -12.71
CA PHE A 193 0.39 12.72 -13.71
C PHE A 193 1.77 12.07 -13.47
N HIS A 194 2.29 12.07 -12.24
CA HIS A 194 3.62 11.53 -11.93
C HIS A 194 3.64 10.04 -12.24
N ARG A 195 4.58 9.62 -13.10
CA ARG A 195 4.68 8.22 -13.57
C ARG A 195 5.16 7.28 -12.47
N TRP A 196 6.17 7.71 -11.73
CA TRP A 196 6.92 6.90 -10.78
C TRP A 196 6.52 7.25 -9.34
N VAL A 197 5.68 6.41 -8.77
CA VAL A 197 5.19 6.55 -7.39
C VAL A 197 5.37 5.22 -6.69
N ALA A 198 5.76 5.26 -5.41
CA ALA A 198 5.88 4.08 -4.57
C ALA A 198 5.16 4.30 -3.23
N ILE A 199 4.62 3.23 -2.65
CA ILE A 199 4.09 3.19 -1.28
C ILE A 199 5.10 2.43 -0.43
N GLU A 200 5.64 3.06 0.59
CA GLU A 200 6.55 2.43 1.55
C GLU A 200 5.80 2.10 2.84
N ALA A 201 5.69 0.82 3.17
CA ALA A 201 5.04 0.37 4.40
C ALA A 201 5.68 -0.90 4.96
N PRO A 202 6.02 -0.97 6.27
CA PRO A 202 6.49 -2.21 6.89
C PRO A 202 5.40 -3.29 6.91
N LEU A 203 4.14 -2.87 7.07
CA LEU A 203 2.95 -3.72 7.17
C LEU A 203 2.15 -3.77 5.85
N LEU A 204 2.85 -3.74 4.71
CA LEU A 204 2.22 -3.63 3.38
C LEU A 204 1.21 -4.76 3.10
N PHE A 205 1.48 -5.96 3.62
CA PHE A 205 0.66 -7.14 3.39
C PHE A 205 -0.52 -7.20 4.36
N GLU A 206 -0.24 -6.95 5.63
CA GLU A 206 -1.13 -7.00 6.79
C GLU A 206 -2.22 -5.92 6.70
N THR A 207 -1.90 -4.76 6.11
CA THR A 207 -2.85 -3.66 5.90
C THR A 207 -3.61 -3.74 4.58
N GLY A 208 -3.34 -4.74 3.74
CA GLY A 208 -3.96 -4.84 2.41
C GLY A 208 -3.42 -3.85 1.37
N MET A 209 -2.49 -2.97 1.70
CA MET A 209 -1.91 -1.98 0.78
C MET A 209 -1.25 -2.61 -0.45
N HIS A 210 -0.77 -3.85 -0.32
CA HIS A 210 -0.28 -4.66 -1.44
C HIS A 210 -1.29 -4.84 -2.58
N TRP A 211 -2.59 -4.57 -2.38
CA TRP A 211 -3.58 -4.56 -3.46
C TRP A 211 -3.35 -3.45 -4.48
N LEU A 212 -2.88 -2.29 -4.02
CA LEU A 212 -2.52 -1.13 -4.85
C LEU A 212 -1.09 -1.19 -5.38
N CYS A 213 -0.32 -2.23 -5.04
CA CYS A 213 1.09 -2.29 -5.35
C CYS A 213 1.43 -3.36 -6.39
N SER A 214 2.19 -2.97 -7.42
CA SER A 214 2.88 -3.86 -8.34
C SER A 214 3.92 -3.08 -9.16
N PRO A 215 5.19 -3.53 -9.21
CA PRO A 215 5.76 -4.64 -8.44
C PRO A 215 5.93 -4.31 -6.95
N ILE A 216 5.97 -5.36 -6.12
CA ILE A 216 6.33 -5.29 -4.70
C ILE A 216 7.82 -5.57 -4.54
N LEU A 217 8.55 -4.54 -4.11
CA LEU A 217 9.96 -4.49 -3.81
C LEU A 217 10.18 -4.82 -2.33
N LEU A 218 10.81 -5.96 -2.06
CA LEU A 218 11.18 -6.37 -0.70
C LEU A 218 12.65 -6.04 -0.46
N VAL A 219 12.93 -5.25 0.58
CA VAL A 219 14.29 -5.13 1.14
C VAL A 219 14.46 -6.18 2.22
N ASP A 220 15.27 -7.19 1.94
CA ASP A 220 15.45 -8.39 2.76
C ASP A 220 16.76 -8.35 3.56
N VAL A 221 16.67 -8.83 4.79
CA VAL A 221 17.79 -9.16 5.69
C VAL A 221 17.32 -10.23 6.68
N THR A 222 18.25 -11.02 7.19
CA THR A 222 18.05 -11.98 8.28
C THR A 222 17.53 -11.32 9.56
N GLU A 223 16.79 -12.07 10.36
CA GLU A 223 16.27 -11.60 11.65
C GLU A 223 17.38 -11.16 12.62
N GLY A 224 18.54 -11.82 12.58
CA GLY A 224 19.72 -11.42 13.34
C GLY A 224 20.22 -10.02 12.94
N THR A 225 20.29 -9.74 11.64
CA THR A 225 20.64 -8.39 11.14
C THR A 225 19.56 -7.35 11.49
N GLN A 226 18.27 -7.71 11.45
CA GLN A 226 17.19 -6.83 11.90
C GLN A 226 17.37 -6.45 13.37
N ALA A 227 17.55 -7.44 14.24
CA ALA A 227 17.71 -7.24 15.67
C ALA A 227 18.90 -6.34 15.96
N ARG A 228 20.08 -6.65 15.41
CA ARG A 228 21.31 -5.87 15.57
C ARG A 228 21.10 -4.39 15.19
N ARG A 229 20.59 -4.12 13.98
CA ARG A 229 20.38 -2.75 13.48
C ARG A 229 19.36 -1.95 14.30
N VAL A 230 18.32 -2.59 14.82
CA VAL A 230 17.31 -1.91 15.65
C VAL A 230 17.87 -1.59 17.03
N MET A 231 18.63 -2.51 17.63
CA MET A 231 19.29 -2.29 18.92
C MET A 231 20.29 -1.12 18.83
N GLU A 232 21.11 -1.08 17.78
CA GLU A 232 22.09 0.00 17.55
C GLU A 232 21.45 1.37 17.34
N ARG A 233 20.30 1.43 16.64
CA ARG A 233 19.68 2.70 16.24
C ARG A 233 18.84 3.36 17.34
N VAL A 234 18.23 2.57 18.24
CA VAL A 234 17.13 3.05 19.09
C VAL A 234 17.36 2.74 20.58
N HIS A 235 18.54 2.22 20.96
CA HIS A 235 18.81 1.74 22.33
C HIS A 235 17.62 0.95 22.93
N THR A 236 16.92 0.20 22.08
CA THR A 236 15.68 -0.47 22.44
C THR A 236 16.00 -1.81 23.09
N PRO A 237 15.36 -2.17 24.23
CA PRO A 237 15.59 -3.45 24.87
C PRO A 237 15.39 -4.63 23.91
N PRO A 238 16.26 -5.66 23.93
CA PRO A 238 16.19 -6.80 23.01
C PRO A 238 14.81 -7.45 22.93
N GLU A 239 14.16 -7.64 24.07
CA GLU A 239 12.81 -8.22 24.15
C GLU A 239 11.76 -7.44 23.34
N ARG A 240 11.86 -6.10 23.31
CA ARG A 240 10.94 -5.26 22.54
C ARG A 240 11.22 -5.37 21.05
N VAL A 241 12.48 -5.51 20.65
CA VAL A 241 12.87 -5.71 19.25
C VAL A 241 12.32 -7.03 18.73
N GLU A 242 12.45 -8.11 19.49
CA GLU A 242 11.88 -9.42 19.13
C GLU A 242 10.36 -9.38 19.00
N ARG A 243 9.66 -8.75 19.95
CA ARG A 243 8.19 -8.58 19.88
C ARG A 243 7.79 -7.79 18.63
N GLN A 244 8.56 -6.78 18.23
CA GLN A 244 8.31 -6.02 17.00
C GLN A 244 8.53 -6.85 15.74
N ILE A 245 9.60 -7.63 15.67
CA ILE A 245 9.86 -8.53 14.54
C ILE A 245 8.72 -9.55 14.39
N ARG A 246 8.33 -10.20 15.51
CA ARG A 246 7.26 -11.21 15.52
C ARG A 246 5.86 -10.67 15.23
N SER A 247 5.65 -9.36 15.39
CA SER A 247 4.36 -8.72 15.09
C SER A 247 4.09 -8.52 13.59
N GLN A 248 5.10 -8.71 12.74
CA GLN A 248 4.99 -8.58 11.28
C GLN A 248 4.86 -9.95 10.61
N SER A 249 4.41 -9.98 9.36
CA SER A 249 4.51 -11.16 8.49
C SER A 249 5.95 -11.69 8.47
N SER A 250 6.07 -13.03 8.49
CA SER A 250 7.37 -13.69 8.52
C SER A 250 8.20 -13.36 7.28
N ARG A 251 9.53 -13.45 7.42
CA ARG A 251 10.46 -13.26 6.29
C ARG A 251 10.09 -14.13 5.10
N ASP A 252 9.81 -15.41 5.34
CA ASP A 252 9.43 -16.36 4.29
C ASP A 252 8.13 -15.98 3.59
N GLU A 253 7.15 -15.47 4.34
CA GLU A 253 5.90 -14.99 3.74
C GLU A 253 6.16 -13.79 2.82
N LYS A 254 6.98 -12.83 3.28
CA LYS A 254 7.37 -11.66 2.48
C LYS A 254 8.13 -12.07 1.22
N LEU A 255 9.10 -12.99 1.33
CA LEU A 255 9.87 -13.53 0.20
C LEU A 255 8.96 -14.23 -0.83
N ARG A 256 7.97 -15.00 -0.38
CA ARG A 256 7.01 -15.66 -1.28
C ARG A 256 6.10 -14.67 -2.02
N ARG A 257 5.76 -13.54 -1.40
CA ARG A 257 4.78 -12.58 -1.90
C ARG A 257 5.39 -11.40 -2.66
N ALA A 258 6.69 -11.17 -2.52
CA ALA A 258 7.42 -10.11 -3.22
C ALA A 258 7.58 -10.44 -4.71
N ASP A 259 7.57 -9.40 -5.55
CA ASP A 259 7.87 -9.51 -6.97
C ASP A 259 9.38 -9.39 -7.25
N VAL A 260 10.06 -8.60 -6.41
CA VAL A 260 11.50 -8.32 -6.47
C VAL A 260 12.07 -8.33 -5.06
N VAL A 261 13.23 -8.95 -4.88
CA VAL A 261 13.93 -9.00 -3.60
C VAL A 261 15.28 -8.30 -3.77
N PHE A 262 15.57 -7.35 -2.90
CA PHE A 262 16.85 -6.69 -2.78
C PHE A 262 17.51 -7.14 -1.47
N ASP A 263 18.70 -7.73 -1.59
CA ASP A 263 19.50 -8.10 -0.42
C ASP A 263 20.18 -6.86 0.15
N ASN A 264 19.99 -6.63 1.45
CA ASN A 264 20.63 -5.54 2.18
C ASN A 264 21.42 -6.04 3.41
N GLU A 265 21.98 -7.23 3.35
CA GLU A 265 22.93 -7.74 4.36
C GLU A 265 24.25 -6.96 4.36
N GLY A 266 24.76 -6.64 3.16
CA GLY A 266 26.04 -6.00 2.96
C GLY A 266 26.03 -4.46 3.05
N ALA A 267 27.01 -3.85 2.39
CA ALA A 267 27.12 -2.39 2.31
C ALA A 267 25.99 -1.77 1.48
N VAL A 268 25.57 -0.56 1.86
CA VAL A 268 24.47 0.17 1.20
C VAL A 268 24.67 0.36 -0.31
N ASN A 269 25.92 0.48 -0.78
CA ASN A 269 26.22 0.63 -2.19
C ASN A 269 25.83 -0.62 -3.01
N LEU A 270 25.83 -1.82 -2.40
CA LEU A 270 25.36 -3.04 -3.05
C LEU A 270 23.84 -3.02 -3.24
N LEU A 271 23.10 -2.50 -2.26
CA LEU A 271 21.66 -2.26 -2.40
C LEU A 271 21.39 -1.29 -3.55
N TYR A 272 22.10 -0.17 -3.60
CA TYR A 272 21.92 0.83 -4.66
C TYR A 272 22.21 0.29 -6.06
N ARG A 273 23.26 -0.54 -6.21
CA ARG A 273 23.55 -1.22 -7.48
C ARG A 273 22.43 -2.17 -7.90
N GLN A 274 21.98 -3.05 -7.00
CA GLN A 274 20.86 -3.95 -7.30
C GLN A 274 19.61 -3.18 -7.73
N CYS A 275 19.31 -2.07 -7.08
CA CYS A 275 18.17 -1.22 -7.45
C CYS A 275 18.37 -0.57 -8.81
N ALA A 276 19.54 0.01 -9.08
CA ALA A 276 19.87 0.61 -10.38
C ALA A 276 19.75 -0.41 -11.51
N ASP A 277 20.33 -1.59 -11.35
CA ASP A 277 20.29 -2.66 -12.34
C ASP A 277 18.86 -3.11 -12.63
N TYR A 278 18.04 -3.27 -11.58
CA TYR A 278 16.62 -3.63 -11.71
C TYR A 278 15.85 -2.58 -12.52
N PHE A 279 15.94 -1.31 -12.13
CA PHE A 279 15.18 -0.23 -12.78
C PHE A 279 15.68 0.06 -14.19
N TYR A 280 16.97 -0.13 -14.46
CA TYR A 280 17.51 -0.07 -15.82
C TYR A 280 16.95 -1.21 -16.69
N THR A 281 17.04 -2.45 -16.22
CA THR A 281 16.66 -3.64 -17.00
C THR A 281 15.15 -3.71 -17.26
N GLU A 282 14.33 -3.45 -16.24
CA GLU A 282 12.88 -3.69 -16.31
C GLU A 282 12.10 -2.42 -16.72
N HIS A 283 12.72 -1.24 -16.61
CA HIS A 283 12.04 0.03 -16.87
C HIS A 283 12.81 1.01 -17.76
N GLY A 284 14.04 0.67 -18.19
CA GLY A 284 14.88 1.56 -18.98
C GLY A 284 15.30 2.84 -18.24
N LEU A 285 15.25 2.83 -16.90
CA LEU A 285 15.61 3.98 -16.08
C LEU A 285 17.09 3.91 -15.71
N ALA A 286 17.89 4.77 -16.32
CA ALA A 286 19.27 4.98 -15.90
C ALA A 286 19.29 5.97 -14.72
N PHE A 287 19.88 5.55 -13.61
CA PHE A 287 20.12 6.39 -12.44
C PHE A 287 21.55 6.91 -12.45
N ARG A 288 21.77 8.09 -11.86
CA ARG A 288 23.09 8.70 -11.72
C ARG A 288 23.79 8.24 -10.45
#